data_AF-A0A392SZ97-F1
#
_entry.id   AF-A0A392SZ97-F1
#
_cell.length_a   1.000
_cell.length_b   1.000
_cell.length_c   1.000
_cell.angle_alpha   90.00
_cell.angle_beta   90.00
_cell.angle_gamma   90.00
#
_symmetry.space_group_name_H-M   'P 1'
#
loop_
_entity.id
_entity.type
_entity.pdbx_description
1 polymer ?
#
loop_
_entity_poly.entity_id
_entity_poly.type
_entity_poly.pdbx_seq_one_letter_code
_entity_poly.pdbx_strand_id
1 'polypeptide(L)' 'QYKLPMGNIIPFPKSNDPSSAQDFPPGKHVLAVYPGTTALYKATVVHGHRRVIILSFPS' A
#
# COMPACT_ATOMS: atom_id res chain seq x y z
N GLN A 1 8.34 -21.50 -7.19
CA GLN A 1 9.19 -20.40 -7.69
C GLN A 1 8.53 -19.83 -8.94
N TYR A 2 8.36 -18.51 -9.02
CA TYR A 2 7.66 -17.88 -10.15
C TYR A 2 8.67 -17.27 -11.12
N LYS A 3 8.39 -17.34 -12.43
CA LYS A 3 9.14 -16.61 -13.47
C LYS A 3 8.33 -15.37 -13.84
N LEU A 4 8.80 -14.18 -13.42
CA LEU A 4 8.14 -12.91 -13.73
C LEU A 4 9.11 -11.94 -14.42
N PRO A 5 8.61 -11.11 -15.35
CA PRO A 5 9.33 -9.93 -15.82
C PRO A 5 9.56 -8.93 -14.68
N MET A 6 10.66 -8.17 -14.75
CA MET A 6 11.00 -7.16 -13.74
C MET A 6 9.92 -6.09 -13.56
N GLY A 7 9.19 -5.73 -14.63
CA GLY A 7 8.10 -4.75 -14.58
C GLY A 7 6.92 -5.15 -13.69
N ASN A 8 6.84 -6.43 -13.29
CA ASN A 8 5.78 -6.95 -12.44
C ASN A 8 6.22 -7.07 -10.97
N ILE A 9 7.42 -6.58 -10.63
CA ILE A 9 7.99 -6.65 -9.28
C ILE A 9 8.07 -5.23 -8.71
N ILE A 10 7.41 -5.00 -7.59
CA ILE A 10 7.49 -3.75 -6.84
C ILE A 10 8.32 -4.02 -5.58
N PRO A 11 9.50 -3.39 -5.42
CA PRO A 11 10.31 -3.58 -4.23
C PRO A 11 9.63 -2.90 -3.04
N PHE A 12 9.53 -3.62 -1.93
CA PHE A 12 9.17 -2.98 -0.67
C PHE A 12 10.31 -2.10 -0.16
N PRO A 13 10.01 -0.98 0.52
CA PRO A 13 11.04 -0.16 1.15
C PRO A 13 11.84 -0.97 2.16
N LYS A 14 13.17 -0.78 2.17
CA LYS A 14 14.09 -1.51 3.04
C LYS A 14 14.07 -1.01 4.49
N SER A 15 13.77 0.28 4.68
CA SER A 15 13.63 0.89 6.00
C SER A 15 12.16 0.87 6.37
N ASN A 16 11.89 0.28 7.53
CA ASN A 16 10.57 0.27 8.14
C ASN A 16 10.34 1.51 9.01
N ASP A 17 11.22 2.52 8.97
CA ASP A 17 11.03 3.76 9.73
C ASP A 17 9.86 4.56 9.12
N PRO A 18 8.69 4.58 9.78
CA PRO A 18 7.54 5.29 9.26
C PRO A 18 7.76 6.82 9.29
N SER A 19 8.79 7.29 10.01
CA SER A 19 9.12 8.72 10.14
C SER A 19 9.73 9.30 8.86
N SER A 20 10.40 8.47 8.06
CA SER A 20 10.98 8.88 6.76
C SER A 20 10.12 8.48 5.57
N ALA A 21 8.99 7.81 5.80
CA ALA A 21 8.11 7.35 4.73
C ALA A 21 7.40 8.56 4.10
N GLN A 22 7.46 8.64 2.76
CA GLN A 22 6.68 9.62 2.03
C GLN A 22 5.19 9.30 2.19
N ASP A 23 4.43 10.22 2.77
CA ASP A 23 2.99 10.08 2.92
C ASP A 23 2.29 10.24 1.56
N PHE A 24 1.21 9.49 1.35
CA PHE A 24 0.39 9.63 0.16
C PHE A 24 -0.75 10.59 0.45
N PRO A 25 -0.94 11.66 -0.34
CA PRO A 25 -2.05 12.57 -0.11
C PRO A 25 -3.41 11.89 -0.37
N PRO A 26 -4.50 12.39 0.23
CA PRO A 26 -5.86 11.92 -0.07
C PRO A 26 -6.18 11.93 -1.57
N GLY A 27 -7.01 10.98 -2.00
CA GLY A 27 -7.39 10.78 -3.40
C GLY A 27 -6.38 9.99 -4.24
N LYS A 28 -5.19 9.66 -3.70
CA LYS A 28 -4.22 8.83 -4.42
C LYS A 28 -4.63 7.36 -4.42
N HIS A 29 -4.37 6.69 -5.55
CA HIS A 29 -4.48 5.24 -5.65
C HIS A 29 -3.19 4.57 -5.19
N VAL A 30 -3.32 3.56 -4.34
CA VAL A 30 -2.22 2.79 -3.79
C VAL A 30 -2.53 1.29 -3.84
N LEU A 31 -1.49 0.48 -3.71
CA LEU A 31 -1.62 -0.95 -3.45
C LEU A 31 -1.48 -1.18 -1.95
N ALA A 32 -2.53 -1.70 -1.32
CA ALA A 32 -2.59 -1.95 0.12
C ALA A 32 -2.83 -3.44 0.40
N VAL A 33 -2.28 -3.94 1.50
CA VAL A 33 -2.56 -5.31 1.96
C VAL A 33 -3.93 -5.32 2.63
N TYR A 34 -4.79 -6.26 2.27
CA TYR A 34 -6.06 -6.45 2.98
C TYR A 34 -5.82 -7.25 4.28
N PRO A 35 -6.46 -6.89 5.41
CA PRO A 35 -6.29 -7.61 6.67
C PRO A 35 -6.51 -9.13 6.53
N GLY A 36 -5.61 -9.94 7.10
CA GLY A 36 -5.68 -11.39 7.02
C GLY A 36 -5.25 -11.99 5.67
N THR A 37 -4.74 -11.16 4.75
CA THR A 37 -4.22 -11.63 3.45
C THR A 37 -2.75 -11.28 3.29
N THR A 38 -2.11 -11.92 2.32
CA THR A 38 -0.74 -11.61 1.88
C THR A 38 -0.71 -10.89 0.53
N ALA A 39 -1.88 -10.54 -0.01
CA ALA A 39 -2.03 -9.94 -1.34
C ALA A 39 -2.22 -8.43 -1.24
N LEU A 40 -1.75 -7.74 -2.28
CA LEU A 40 -1.95 -6.31 -2.47
C LEU A 40 -3.19 -6.05 -3.33
N TYR A 41 -4.01 -5.09 -2.93
CA TYR A 41 -5.23 -4.68 -3.60
C TYR A 41 -5.22 -3.18 -3.86
N LYS A 42 -5.90 -2.74 -4.92
CA LYS A 42 -6.08 -1.31 -5.21
C LYS A 42 -6.93 -0.68 -4.11
N ALA A 43 -6.44 0.41 -3.53
CA ALA A 43 -7.13 1.23 -2.55
C ALA A 43 -6.98 2.72 -2.88
N THR A 44 -7.84 3.55 -2.30
CA THR A 44 -7.76 5.01 -2.38
C THR A 44 -7.43 5.56 -1.00
N VAL A 45 -6.50 6.49 -0.92
CA VAL A 45 -6.15 7.16 0.33
C VAL A 45 -7.25 8.13 0.71
N VAL A 46 -7.86 7.94 1.87
CA VAL A 46 -8.95 8.82 2.36
C VAL A 46 -8.43 9.84 3.37
N HIS A 47 -7.45 9.47 4.19
CA HIS A 47 -6.81 10.34 5.18
C HIS A 47 -5.29 10.10 5.19
N GLY A 48 -4.51 11.15 5.44
CA GLY A 48 -3.06 11.07 5.65
C GLY A 48 -2.71 10.31 6.94
N HIS A 49 -1.43 10.00 7.15
CA HIS A 49 -0.94 9.10 8.20
C HIS A 49 -1.29 9.55 9.64
N ARG A 50 -2.50 9.22 10.11
CA ARG A 50 -2.78 8.94 11.51
C ARG A 50 -2.83 7.43 11.66
N ARG A 51 -1.70 6.85 12.09
CA ARG A 51 -1.47 5.45 12.52
C ARG A 51 -2.67 4.53 12.23
N VAL A 52 -2.69 3.98 11.01
CA VAL A 52 -3.53 2.84 10.58
C VAL A 52 -5.05 3.05 10.70
N ILE A 53 -5.71 3.45 9.60
CA ILE A 53 -6.99 2.86 9.13
C ILE A 53 -7.07 3.02 7.59
N ILE A 54 -6.61 2.05 6.79
CA ILE A 54 -6.96 1.98 5.36
C ILE A 54 -8.23 1.15 5.24
N LEU A 55 -9.40 1.76 5.30
CA LEU A 55 -10.64 1.11 4.88
C LEU A 55 -11.62 2.16 4.34
N SER A 56 -11.85 2.15 3.03
CA SER A 56 -13.21 2.26 2.52
C SER A 56 -13.32 1.62 1.14
N PHE A 57 -14.02 0.50 1.09
CA PHE A 57 -14.50 -0.15 -0.13
C PHE A 57 -15.95 0.30 -0.34
N PRO A 58 -16.26 1.18 -1.31
CA PRO A 58 -17.63 1.30 -1.78
C PRO A 58 -17.94 0.11 -2.71
N SER A 59 -19.16 -0.44 -2.57
CA SER A 59 -19.70 -1.55 -3.37
C SER A 59 -19.60 -1.30 -4.88
#